data_AF-A0A7C4JQK2-F1
#
_entry.id   AF-A0A7C4JQK2-F1
#
_cell.length_a   1.000
_cell.length_b   1.000
_cell.length_c   1.000
_cell.angle_alpha   90.00
_cell.angle_beta   90.00
_cell.angle_gamma   90.00
#
_symmetry.space_group_name_H-M   'P 1'
#
loop_
_entity.id
_entity.type
_entity.pdbx_description
1 polymer ?
#
loop_
_entity_poly.entity_id
_entity_poly.type
_entity_poly.pdbx_seq_one_letter_code
_entity_poly.pdbx_strand_id
1 'polypeptide(L)'
;MFRFEFFEETHLLEFLWQGLLDEYIEELFKRWDLFSPKIQFELIFYVRERLKESLNPKILARALKINISDAKKVIADKSKSFEIFLVENREDETKVLVKTCRALIIPETSKIITNLLHIRNHLLTLKKFLGKSFAVFFEDSFIGKSFMLPLAVALEIRKIPEDLRFTGGLNTKGDILEVDYIREKLEYAKKQGFRLITPFQVKNFSTIKTYLEKEKWDIPFYITNAGRDEFLIFLETYKGEKIIAEFEVLKGIELFYGLSEETFYIITGQLTSKEDWERVCESFYKRLYQIKNRLPGIKTYHLGMRGAVALGFALGVLFSHFDPFVFYHYQTVEGVAKYHPIYVEEPRFLKERQKEYRYLEPKFEKQGEDLVIVLNFSHHEPTADVKKYVASFLKNPSFLILETEHKGNLPVDKFREVAKESASFIQMIRKEHSFKSYHFFFSCPVAIAFMVGLAFGHYVDGFIYNYQKEKTLYQPVLDFKFLRKIREGDVRN
;
A
#
# COMPACT_ATOMS: atom_id res chain seq x y z
N MET A 1 14.46 -8.87 -55.07
CA MET A 1 14.58 -8.96 -53.59
C MET A 1 14.66 -7.54 -53.06
N PHE A 2 13.76 -7.15 -52.15
CA PHE A 2 13.73 -5.79 -51.61
C PHE A 2 14.97 -5.54 -50.73
N ARG A 3 15.47 -4.30 -50.74
CA ARG A 3 16.53 -3.82 -49.84
C ARG A 3 15.88 -3.01 -48.73
N PHE A 4 15.32 -3.71 -47.74
CA PHE A 4 14.59 -3.11 -46.63
C PHE A 4 15.44 -2.15 -45.79
N GLU A 5 16.77 -2.33 -45.77
CA GLU A 5 17.70 -1.43 -45.09
C GLU A 5 17.77 -0.01 -45.69
N PHE A 6 17.25 0.19 -46.89
CA PHE A 6 17.18 1.50 -47.54
C PHE A 6 15.84 2.20 -47.36
N PHE A 7 14.88 1.55 -46.69
CA PHE A 7 13.61 2.18 -46.39
C PHE A 7 13.84 3.19 -45.25
N GLU A 8 13.11 4.30 -45.29
CA GLU A 8 13.05 5.17 -44.11
C GLU A 8 12.50 4.36 -42.93
N GLU A 9 13.14 4.49 -41.78
CA GLU A 9 12.84 3.67 -40.60
C GLU A 9 11.36 3.72 -40.22
N THR A 10 10.75 4.91 -40.28
CA THR A 10 9.33 5.13 -40.00
C THR A 10 8.41 4.33 -40.92
N HIS A 11 8.68 4.36 -42.24
CA HIS A 11 7.90 3.60 -43.22
C HIS A 11 8.05 2.10 -43.04
N LEU A 12 9.27 1.61 -42.76
CA LEU A 12 9.51 0.19 -42.53
C LEU A 12 8.73 -0.32 -41.31
N LEU A 13 8.75 0.45 -40.20
CA LEU A 13 8.00 0.12 -38.99
C LEU A 13 6.49 0.16 -39.21
N GLU A 14 6.01 1.14 -39.98
CA GLU A 14 4.59 1.24 -40.35
C GLU A 14 4.15 0.00 -41.14
N PHE A 15 4.88 -0.37 -42.19
CA PHE A 15 4.58 -1.57 -42.99
C PHE A 15 4.65 -2.86 -42.16
N LEU A 16 5.62 -2.96 -41.24
CA LEU A 16 5.72 -4.08 -40.30
C LEU A 16 4.44 -4.19 -39.47
N TRP A 17 4.01 -3.12 -38.81
CA TRP A 17 2.83 -3.13 -37.93
C TRP A 17 1.48 -3.18 -38.67
N GLN A 18 1.46 -2.86 -39.96
CA GLN A 18 0.31 -3.15 -40.83
C GLN A 18 0.24 -4.63 -41.27
N GLY A 19 1.26 -5.44 -40.99
CA GLY A 19 1.33 -6.85 -41.39
C GLY A 19 1.74 -7.07 -42.85
N LEU A 20 2.11 -6.00 -43.57
CA LEU A 20 2.50 -6.07 -44.99
C LEU A 20 3.84 -6.78 -45.19
N LEU A 21 4.61 -6.98 -44.13
CA LEU A 21 5.94 -7.59 -44.16
C LEU A 21 5.97 -9.03 -43.62
N ASP A 22 4.82 -9.63 -43.32
CA ASP A 22 4.75 -10.98 -42.71
C ASP A 22 5.44 -12.05 -43.59
N GLU A 23 5.22 -12.01 -44.90
CA GLU A 23 5.85 -12.93 -45.86
C GLU A 23 7.37 -12.70 -46.00
N TYR A 24 7.84 -11.50 -45.64
CA TYR A 24 9.24 -11.09 -45.75
C TYR A 24 9.99 -11.16 -44.42
N ILE A 25 9.35 -11.65 -43.34
CA ILE A 25 9.94 -11.63 -42.00
C ILE A 25 11.27 -12.40 -41.94
N GLU A 26 11.41 -13.49 -42.69
CA GLU A 26 12.67 -14.25 -42.78
C GLU A 26 13.78 -13.41 -43.43
N GLU A 27 13.45 -12.64 -44.47
CA GLU A 27 14.41 -11.77 -45.16
C GLU A 27 14.86 -10.61 -44.26
N LEU A 28 13.93 -10.04 -43.48
CA LEU A 28 14.23 -9.02 -42.48
C LEU A 28 15.22 -9.57 -41.43
N PHE A 29 14.97 -10.74 -40.86
CA PHE A 29 15.90 -11.33 -39.89
C PHE A 29 17.27 -11.69 -40.48
N LYS A 30 17.36 -12.10 -41.75
CA LYS A 30 18.65 -12.32 -42.42
C LYS A 30 19.51 -11.04 -42.50
N ARG A 31 18.88 -9.87 -42.47
CA ARG A 31 19.50 -8.54 -42.53
C ARG A 31 19.62 -7.88 -41.16
N TRP A 32 19.43 -8.63 -40.07
CA TRP A 32 19.45 -8.13 -38.70
C TRP A 32 20.56 -7.11 -38.41
N ASP A 33 21.80 -7.45 -38.76
CA ASP A 33 22.99 -6.62 -38.50
C ASP A 33 23.02 -5.28 -39.28
N LEU A 34 22.14 -5.10 -40.28
CA LEU A 34 22.04 -3.88 -41.09
C LEU A 34 21.02 -2.86 -40.53
N PHE A 35 20.20 -3.27 -39.56
CA PHE A 35 19.13 -2.44 -39.02
C PHE A 35 19.54 -1.67 -37.77
N SER A 36 18.88 -0.54 -37.54
CA SER A 36 19.03 0.23 -36.30
C SER A 36 18.53 -0.58 -35.08
N PRO A 37 18.99 -0.26 -33.86
CA PRO A 37 18.48 -0.88 -32.65
C PRO A 37 16.96 -0.79 -32.51
N LYS A 38 16.35 0.29 -33.01
CA LYS A 38 14.90 0.49 -33.01
C LYS A 38 14.16 -0.51 -33.88
N ILE A 39 14.60 -0.69 -35.13
CA ILE A 39 14.03 -1.72 -36.02
C ILE A 39 14.26 -3.11 -35.42
N GLN A 40 15.47 -3.39 -34.92
CA GLN A 40 15.80 -4.67 -34.29
C GLN A 40 14.89 -4.98 -33.08
N PHE A 41 14.66 -3.99 -32.21
CA PHE A 41 13.73 -4.11 -31.08
C PHE A 41 12.30 -4.38 -31.55
N GLU A 42 11.80 -3.58 -32.49
CA GLU A 42 10.44 -3.71 -33.03
C GLU A 42 10.22 -5.03 -33.76
N LEU A 43 11.23 -5.57 -34.46
CA LEU A 43 11.15 -6.90 -35.08
C LEU A 43 10.97 -8.02 -34.03
N ILE A 44 11.71 -7.95 -32.92
CA ILE A 44 11.53 -8.92 -31.82
C ILE A 44 10.16 -8.75 -31.19
N PHE A 45 9.73 -7.52 -30.93
CA PHE A 45 8.44 -7.23 -30.32
C PHE A 45 7.28 -7.69 -31.21
N TYR A 46 7.33 -7.36 -32.50
CA TYR A 46 6.36 -7.77 -33.51
C TYR A 46 6.19 -9.29 -33.60
N VAL A 47 7.29 -10.03 -33.67
CA VAL A 47 7.26 -11.50 -33.73
C VAL A 47 6.55 -12.08 -32.52
N ARG A 48 6.81 -11.56 -31.32
CA ARG A 48 6.22 -12.07 -30.08
C ARG A 48 4.72 -11.79 -30.01
N GLU A 49 4.30 -10.63 -30.50
CA GLU A 49 2.90 -10.21 -30.47
C GLU A 49 2.06 -10.87 -31.57
N ARG A 50 2.60 -11.01 -32.80
CA ARG A 50 1.82 -11.44 -33.97
C ARG A 50 2.21 -12.77 -34.59
N LEU A 51 3.49 -13.14 -34.53
CA LEU A 51 4.03 -14.30 -35.26
C LEU A 51 4.55 -15.41 -34.34
N LYS A 52 4.20 -15.40 -33.06
CA LYS A 52 4.76 -16.34 -32.07
C LYS A 52 4.52 -17.81 -32.40
N GLU A 53 3.39 -18.12 -33.05
CA GLU A 53 2.99 -19.49 -33.42
C GLU A 53 3.45 -19.88 -34.84
N SER A 54 3.77 -18.89 -35.70
CA SER A 54 4.05 -19.11 -37.12
C SER A 54 5.54 -18.99 -37.47
N LEU A 55 6.33 -18.24 -36.71
CA LEU A 55 7.75 -18.04 -37.01
C LEU A 55 8.55 -19.30 -36.69
N ASN A 56 9.27 -19.82 -37.69
CA ASN A 56 10.24 -20.90 -37.48
C ASN A 56 11.43 -20.41 -36.61
N PRO A 57 11.66 -20.98 -35.41
CA PRO A 57 12.73 -20.52 -34.52
C PRO A 57 14.14 -20.59 -35.12
N LYS A 58 14.36 -21.41 -36.16
CA LYS A 58 15.64 -21.47 -36.89
C LYS A 58 16.02 -20.15 -37.54
N ILE A 59 15.04 -19.35 -37.97
CA ILE A 59 15.26 -18.04 -38.60
C ILE A 59 15.93 -17.12 -37.59
N LEU A 60 15.31 -16.96 -36.42
CA LEU A 60 15.82 -16.11 -35.35
C LEU A 60 17.14 -16.66 -34.77
N ALA A 61 17.26 -17.97 -34.64
CA ALA A 61 18.49 -18.63 -34.19
C ALA A 61 19.69 -18.26 -35.06
N ARG A 62 19.52 -18.26 -36.40
CA ARG A 62 20.56 -17.86 -37.34
C ARG A 62 20.87 -16.36 -37.25
N ALA A 63 19.84 -15.53 -37.26
CA ALA A 63 19.98 -14.06 -37.21
C ALA A 63 20.75 -13.60 -35.97
N LEU A 64 20.37 -14.09 -34.79
CA LEU A 64 21.00 -13.71 -33.52
C LEU A 64 22.23 -14.56 -33.16
N LYS A 65 22.61 -15.52 -34.02
CA LYS A 65 23.69 -16.48 -33.80
C LYS A 65 23.53 -17.21 -32.45
N ILE A 66 22.33 -17.70 -32.16
CA ILE A 66 21.94 -18.38 -30.91
C ILE A 66 21.46 -19.80 -31.18
N ASN A 67 21.31 -20.61 -30.12
CA ASN A 67 20.73 -21.94 -30.29
C ASN A 67 19.21 -21.86 -30.49
N ILE A 68 18.63 -22.92 -31.05
CA ILE A 68 17.19 -22.98 -31.36
C ILE A 68 16.34 -22.88 -30.09
N SER A 69 16.83 -23.39 -28.95
CA SER A 69 16.11 -23.32 -27.67
C SER A 69 15.93 -21.88 -27.20
N ASP A 70 17.01 -21.07 -27.23
CA ASP A 70 16.96 -19.65 -26.87
C ASP A 70 16.10 -18.86 -27.86
N ALA A 71 16.15 -19.19 -29.15
CA ALA A 71 15.28 -18.56 -30.13
C ALA A 71 13.79 -18.83 -29.83
N LYS A 72 13.43 -20.06 -29.43
CA LYS A 72 12.07 -20.37 -28.96
C LYS A 72 11.68 -19.53 -27.75
N LYS A 73 12.58 -19.37 -26.77
CA LYS A 73 12.33 -18.51 -25.60
C LYS A 73 12.09 -17.07 -26.00
N VAL A 74 12.94 -16.51 -26.87
CA VAL A 74 12.79 -15.13 -27.36
C VAL A 74 11.48 -14.93 -28.11
N ILE A 75 10.92 -15.96 -28.76
CA ILE A 75 9.64 -15.86 -29.48
C ILE A 75 8.43 -16.02 -28.54
N ALA A 76 8.47 -16.97 -27.61
CA ALA A 76 7.26 -17.44 -26.93
C ALA A 76 7.27 -17.35 -25.40
N ASP A 77 8.43 -17.27 -24.74
CA ASP A 77 8.47 -17.23 -23.27
C ASP A 77 7.94 -15.90 -22.72
N LYS A 78 7.58 -15.87 -21.43
CA LYS A 78 7.18 -14.64 -20.75
C LYS A 78 8.30 -13.59 -20.79
N SER A 79 7.96 -12.40 -21.26
CA SER A 79 8.85 -11.23 -21.20
C SER A 79 8.35 -10.22 -20.19
N LYS A 80 9.23 -9.30 -19.81
CA LYS A 80 8.84 -8.03 -19.19
C LYS A 80 9.34 -6.88 -20.06
N SER A 81 8.67 -5.75 -19.98
CA SER A 81 9.16 -4.49 -20.53
C SER A 81 9.57 -3.59 -19.37
N PHE A 82 10.62 -2.78 -19.58
CA PHE A 82 11.05 -1.77 -18.64
C PHE A 82 11.56 -0.54 -19.39
N GLU A 83 11.72 0.56 -18.66
CA GLU A 83 12.18 1.82 -19.22
C GLU A 83 13.51 2.23 -18.59
N ILE A 84 14.35 2.85 -19.41
CA ILE A 84 15.57 3.53 -18.97
C ILE A 84 15.52 4.99 -19.42
N PHE A 85 16.25 5.85 -18.71
CA PHE A 85 16.40 7.25 -19.09
C PHE A 85 17.72 7.45 -19.84
N LEU A 86 17.59 7.84 -21.10
CA LEU A 86 18.69 8.18 -21.98
C LEU A 86 18.89 9.69 -22.02
N VAL A 87 20.13 10.08 -22.30
CA VAL A 87 20.57 11.46 -22.32
C VAL A 87 21.16 11.75 -23.69
N GLU A 88 20.68 12.81 -24.33
CA GLU A 88 21.13 13.27 -25.64
C GLU A 88 21.69 14.68 -25.52
N ASN A 89 22.88 14.89 -26.06
CA ASN A 89 23.45 16.22 -26.23
C ASN A 89 22.93 16.79 -27.55
N ARG A 90 22.30 17.97 -27.50
CA ARG A 90 22.03 18.73 -28.73
C ARG A 90 23.30 19.49 -29.11
N GLU A 91 23.70 19.42 -30.37
CA GLU A 91 24.95 19.97 -30.88
C GLU A 91 25.11 21.49 -30.65
N ASP A 92 24.01 22.22 -30.40
CA ASP A 92 24.00 23.69 -30.33
C ASP A 92 23.51 24.32 -29.01
N GLU A 93 23.18 23.57 -27.96
CA GLU A 93 22.74 24.17 -26.69
C GLU A 93 23.38 23.49 -25.46
N THR A 94 23.67 24.29 -24.44
CA THR A 94 24.01 23.83 -23.07
C THR A 94 22.88 23.01 -22.40
N LYS A 95 21.81 22.70 -23.13
CA LYS A 95 20.64 21.95 -22.67
C LYS A 95 20.73 20.50 -23.12
N VAL A 96 20.83 19.65 -22.12
CA VAL A 96 20.75 18.20 -22.24
C VAL A 96 19.29 17.77 -22.35
N LEU A 97 18.97 16.92 -23.33
CA LEU A 97 17.64 16.31 -23.46
C LEU A 97 17.64 14.94 -22.81
N VAL A 98 16.63 14.67 -21.97
CA VAL A 98 16.39 13.34 -21.40
C VAL A 98 15.16 12.75 -22.06
N LYS A 99 15.24 11.48 -22.46
CA LYS A 99 14.13 10.71 -23.02
C LYS A 99 14.04 9.32 -22.41
N THR A 100 12.87 8.70 -22.51
CA THR A 100 12.67 7.29 -22.18
C THR A 100 13.10 6.39 -23.35
N CYS A 101 13.67 5.24 -23.02
CA CYS A 101 13.94 4.16 -23.96
C CYS A 101 13.34 2.88 -23.40
N ARG A 102 12.51 2.22 -24.19
CA ARG A 102 11.91 0.94 -23.82
C ARG A 102 12.91 -0.18 -24.04
N ALA A 103 12.82 -1.19 -23.19
CA ALA A 103 13.61 -2.40 -23.30
C ALA A 103 12.76 -3.63 -23.00
N LEU A 104 12.97 -4.67 -23.78
CA LEU A 104 12.31 -5.96 -23.66
C LEU A 104 13.28 -6.97 -23.08
N ILE A 105 12.83 -7.70 -22.07
CA ILE A 105 13.66 -8.68 -21.38
C ILE A 105 13.03 -10.06 -21.35
N ILE A 106 13.85 -11.08 -21.66
CA ILE A 106 13.51 -12.50 -21.54
C ILE A 106 14.53 -13.17 -20.61
N PRO A 107 14.13 -13.64 -19.42
CA PRO A 107 15.04 -14.26 -18.46
C PRO A 107 15.44 -15.69 -18.88
N GLU A 108 16.49 -16.21 -18.24
CA GLU A 108 16.87 -17.64 -18.27
C GLU A 108 17.23 -18.22 -19.65
N THR A 109 17.79 -17.40 -20.55
CA THR A 109 18.42 -17.91 -21.77
C THR A 109 19.73 -18.62 -21.44
N SER A 110 20.29 -19.40 -22.38
CA SER A 110 21.56 -20.09 -22.16
C SER A 110 22.78 -19.14 -22.15
N LYS A 111 22.65 -17.98 -22.79
CA LYS A 111 23.69 -16.93 -22.87
C LYS A 111 23.08 -15.54 -22.92
N ILE A 112 23.91 -14.50 -22.76
CA ILE A 112 23.47 -13.11 -22.96
C ILE A 112 23.21 -12.87 -24.45
N ILE A 113 22.03 -12.32 -24.74
CA ILE A 113 21.57 -11.96 -26.09
C ILE A 113 21.15 -10.50 -26.04
N THR A 114 21.64 -9.69 -26.99
CA THR A 114 21.31 -8.26 -27.06
C THR A 114 21.47 -7.73 -28.48
N ASN A 115 20.71 -6.70 -28.82
CA ASN A 115 20.90 -5.92 -30.03
C ASN A 115 22.02 -4.86 -29.90
N LEU A 116 22.46 -4.56 -28.69
CA LEU A 116 23.56 -3.61 -28.43
C LEU A 116 24.82 -4.37 -28.00
N LEU A 117 25.69 -4.71 -28.95
CA LEU A 117 26.88 -5.52 -28.68
C LEU A 117 27.95 -4.78 -27.86
N HIS A 118 28.06 -3.45 -27.99
CA HIS A 118 29.07 -2.64 -27.30
C HIS A 118 28.89 -2.59 -25.78
N ILE A 119 27.67 -2.82 -25.27
CA ILE A 119 27.41 -2.87 -23.81
C ILE A 119 27.61 -4.26 -23.19
N ARG A 120 28.11 -5.24 -23.96
CA ARG A 120 28.21 -6.64 -23.53
C ARG A 120 29.00 -6.84 -22.24
N ASN A 121 30.04 -6.05 -21.99
CA ASN A 121 30.83 -6.14 -20.75
C ASN A 121 29.99 -5.80 -19.52
N HIS A 122 29.11 -4.79 -19.61
CA HIS A 122 28.17 -4.46 -18.53
C HIS A 122 27.15 -5.58 -18.32
N LEU A 123 26.65 -6.19 -19.39
CA LEU A 123 25.73 -7.34 -19.29
C LEU A 123 26.40 -8.58 -18.67
N LEU A 124 27.68 -8.82 -18.94
CA LEU A 124 28.45 -9.89 -18.29
C LEU A 124 28.63 -9.63 -16.79
N THR A 125 28.83 -8.38 -16.38
CA THR A 125 28.84 -7.98 -14.96
C THR A 125 27.50 -8.32 -14.30
N LEU A 126 26.37 -7.98 -14.95
CA LEU A 126 25.04 -8.33 -14.45
C LEU A 126 24.80 -9.84 -14.39
N LYS A 127 25.22 -10.59 -15.42
CA LYS A 127 25.17 -12.06 -15.41
C LYS A 127 25.89 -12.64 -14.20
N LYS A 128 27.10 -12.14 -13.92
CA LYS A 128 27.90 -12.62 -12.79
C LYS A 128 27.25 -12.26 -11.45
N PHE A 129 26.66 -11.07 -11.34
CA PHE A 129 25.93 -10.64 -10.15
C PHE A 129 24.66 -11.48 -9.90
N LEU A 130 23.83 -11.64 -10.94
CA LEU A 130 22.51 -12.30 -10.84
C LEU A 130 22.60 -13.83 -10.91
N GLY A 131 23.76 -14.39 -11.29
CA GLY A 131 23.94 -15.82 -11.47
C GLY A 131 23.19 -16.43 -12.66
N LYS A 132 22.55 -15.62 -13.50
CA LYS A 132 21.70 -16.08 -14.62
C LYS A 132 21.94 -15.29 -15.91
N SER A 133 21.73 -15.95 -17.04
CA SER A 133 21.78 -15.33 -18.36
C SER A 133 20.36 -14.92 -18.80
N PHE A 134 20.28 -14.00 -19.74
CA PHE A 134 19.03 -13.40 -20.22
C PHE A 134 19.21 -12.80 -21.62
N ALA A 135 18.11 -12.58 -22.32
CA ALA A 135 18.05 -11.72 -23.49
C ALA A 135 17.51 -10.35 -23.11
N VAL A 136 18.07 -9.29 -23.67
CA VAL A 136 17.58 -7.92 -23.53
C VAL A 136 17.70 -7.19 -24.86
N PHE A 137 16.63 -6.55 -25.31
CA PHE A 137 16.61 -5.75 -26.54
C PHE A 137 16.19 -4.33 -26.18
N PHE A 138 16.97 -3.33 -26.62
CA PHE A 138 16.71 -1.93 -26.35
C PHE A 138 16.18 -1.24 -27.60
N GLU A 139 15.17 -0.38 -27.43
CA GLU A 139 14.57 0.41 -28.50
C GLU A 139 15.54 1.40 -29.14
N ASP A 140 16.59 1.80 -28.42
CA ASP A 140 17.53 2.81 -28.91
C ASP A 140 18.99 2.47 -28.57
N SER A 141 19.92 3.05 -29.33
CA SER A 141 21.35 2.99 -29.05
C SER A 141 21.71 3.96 -27.94
N PHE A 142 22.63 3.57 -27.06
CA PHE A 142 23.16 4.44 -26.01
C PHE A 142 24.52 3.95 -25.53
N ILE A 143 25.21 4.77 -24.74
CA ILE A 143 26.45 4.39 -24.05
C ILE A 143 26.29 4.53 -22.52
N GLY A 144 27.27 3.99 -21.79
CA GLY A 144 27.34 4.09 -20.34
C GLY A 144 26.59 2.98 -19.60
N LYS A 145 26.58 3.09 -18.28
CA LYS A 145 26.19 2.01 -17.35
C LYS A 145 24.86 2.24 -16.63
N SER A 146 24.15 3.34 -16.89
CA SER A 146 22.96 3.74 -16.12
C SER A 146 21.74 2.82 -16.28
N PHE A 147 21.73 2.01 -17.34
CA PHE A 147 20.71 0.99 -17.61
C PHE A 147 20.85 -0.26 -16.72
N MET A 148 22.01 -0.46 -16.07
CA MET A 148 22.29 -1.72 -15.39
C MET A 148 21.36 -1.98 -14.21
N LEU A 149 21.09 -0.93 -13.40
CA LEU A 149 20.17 -1.01 -12.27
C LEU A 149 18.73 -1.34 -12.70
N PRO A 150 18.05 -0.57 -13.58
CA PRO A 150 16.69 -0.91 -14.01
C PRO A 150 16.59 -2.29 -14.66
N LEU A 151 17.61 -2.73 -15.40
CA LEU A 151 17.67 -4.08 -15.96
C LEU A 151 17.74 -5.16 -14.88
N ALA A 152 18.58 -5.00 -13.86
CA ALA A 152 18.66 -5.94 -12.73
C ALA A 152 17.34 -6.01 -11.95
N VAL A 153 16.69 -4.86 -11.74
CA VAL A 153 15.38 -4.79 -11.09
C VAL A 153 14.34 -5.54 -11.92
N ALA A 154 14.28 -5.35 -13.24
CA ALA A 154 13.35 -6.05 -14.12
C ALA A 154 13.56 -7.59 -14.11
N LEU A 155 14.82 -8.04 -13.99
CA LEU A 155 15.19 -9.47 -13.94
C LEU A 155 14.79 -10.17 -12.65
N GLU A 156 14.88 -9.50 -11.51
CA GLU A 156 14.69 -10.10 -10.19
C GLU A 156 13.31 -9.81 -9.61
N ILE A 157 12.84 -8.57 -9.72
CA ILE A 157 11.66 -8.10 -8.99
C ILE A 157 10.39 -8.40 -9.77
N ARG A 158 9.41 -9.02 -9.10
CA ARG A 158 8.15 -9.43 -9.72
C ARG A 158 7.21 -8.26 -9.99
N LYS A 159 7.05 -7.37 -9.01
CA LYS A 159 6.12 -6.23 -9.06
C LYS A 159 6.84 -4.95 -8.67
N ILE A 160 6.79 -3.96 -9.55
CA ILE A 160 7.39 -2.64 -9.36
C ILE A 160 6.24 -1.64 -9.42
N PRO A 161 6.15 -0.65 -8.51
CA PRO A 161 5.18 0.44 -8.63
C PRO A 161 5.29 1.14 -9.99
N GLU A 162 4.16 1.43 -10.63
CA GLU A 162 4.13 1.98 -11.99
C GLU A 162 4.82 3.35 -12.11
N ASP A 163 4.85 4.10 -11.02
CA ASP A 163 5.50 5.40 -10.91
C ASP A 163 6.99 5.32 -10.51
N LEU A 164 7.54 4.13 -10.24
CA LEU A 164 8.92 3.97 -9.78
C LEU A 164 9.87 3.63 -10.94
N ARG A 165 11.00 4.34 -11.01
CA ARG A 165 12.08 4.16 -12.00
C ARG A 165 13.43 4.10 -11.31
N PHE A 166 14.43 3.62 -12.03
CA PHE A 166 15.78 3.41 -11.50
C PHE A 166 16.84 3.92 -12.49
N THR A 167 17.93 4.49 -11.95
CA THR A 167 19.14 4.80 -12.73
C THR A 167 20.36 4.43 -11.89
N GLY A 168 21.36 3.80 -12.51
CA GLY A 168 22.60 3.47 -11.82
C GLY A 168 23.39 2.37 -12.49
N GLY A 169 24.71 2.38 -12.25
CA GLY A 169 25.57 1.25 -12.57
C GLY A 169 25.47 0.17 -11.50
N LEU A 170 25.87 -1.06 -11.82
CA LEU A 170 25.99 -2.14 -10.85
C LEU A 170 27.34 -2.85 -11.00
N ASN A 171 27.96 -3.21 -9.88
CA ASN A 171 29.12 -4.10 -9.88
C ASN A 171 28.71 -5.56 -9.58
N THR A 172 29.68 -6.49 -9.54
CA THR A 172 29.40 -7.91 -9.28
C THR A 172 28.99 -8.21 -7.84
N LYS A 173 29.10 -7.25 -6.92
CA LYS A 173 28.69 -7.37 -5.52
C LYS A 173 27.29 -6.81 -5.27
N GLY A 174 26.68 -6.17 -6.27
CA GLY A 174 25.38 -5.51 -6.14
C GLY A 174 25.46 -4.06 -5.65
N ASP A 175 26.66 -3.48 -5.54
CA ASP A 175 26.80 -2.06 -5.19
C ASP A 175 26.31 -1.19 -6.35
N ILE A 176 25.49 -0.20 -6.02
CA ILE A 176 24.92 0.75 -6.96
C ILE A 176 25.93 1.88 -7.16
N LEU A 177 26.42 1.99 -8.39
CA LEU A 177 27.46 2.94 -8.78
C LEU A 177 26.85 4.20 -9.36
N GLU A 178 27.47 5.34 -9.04
CA GLU A 178 27.16 6.65 -9.61
C GLU A 178 27.28 6.65 -11.15
N VAL A 179 26.42 7.45 -11.77
CA VAL A 179 26.28 7.62 -13.21
C VAL A 179 26.03 9.08 -13.54
N ASP A 180 26.30 9.46 -14.78
CA ASP A 180 26.18 10.85 -15.21
C ASP A 180 24.72 11.31 -15.34
N TYR A 181 24.56 12.63 -15.31
CA TYR A 181 23.31 13.36 -15.55
C TYR A 181 22.14 12.96 -14.62
N ILE A 182 22.43 12.67 -13.35
CA ILE A 182 21.40 12.29 -12.37
C ILE A 182 20.40 13.44 -12.15
N ARG A 183 20.87 14.70 -12.15
CA ARG A 183 20.01 15.87 -11.93
C ARG A 183 18.97 16.00 -13.04
N GLU A 184 19.40 15.93 -14.29
CA GLU A 184 18.56 16.04 -15.47
C GLU A 184 17.54 14.90 -15.53
N LYS A 185 17.97 13.69 -15.18
CA LYS A 185 17.08 12.52 -15.08
C LYS A 185 16.04 12.68 -13.96
N LEU A 186 16.41 13.24 -12.81
CA LEU A 186 15.48 13.54 -11.73
C LEU A 186 14.46 14.60 -12.15
N GLU A 187 14.90 15.67 -12.81
CA GLU A 187 14.02 16.73 -13.33
C GLU A 187 13.05 16.18 -14.39
N TYR A 188 13.53 15.33 -15.29
CA TYR A 188 12.68 14.64 -16.27
C TYR A 188 11.67 13.70 -15.61
N ALA A 189 12.12 12.84 -14.69
CA ALA A 189 11.26 11.92 -13.95
C ALA A 189 10.13 12.66 -13.24
N LYS A 190 10.47 13.73 -12.53
CA LYS A 190 9.49 14.58 -11.83
C LYS A 190 8.47 15.19 -12.80
N LYS A 191 8.89 15.68 -13.97
CA LYS A 191 7.99 16.21 -15.02
C LYS A 191 7.02 15.14 -15.56
N GLN A 192 7.44 13.87 -15.59
CA GLN A 192 6.61 12.74 -16.03
C GLN A 192 5.80 12.09 -14.89
N GLY A 193 5.87 12.62 -13.66
CA GLY A 193 5.19 12.03 -12.51
C GLY A 193 5.85 10.75 -11.96
N PHE A 194 7.11 10.50 -12.31
CA PHE A 194 7.88 9.34 -11.84
C PHE A 194 8.76 9.68 -10.64
N ARG A 195 8.89 8.70 -9.74
CA ARG A 195 9.88 8.63 -8.66
C ARG A 195 11.09 7.88 -9.17
N LEU A 196 12.27 8.51 -9.13
CA LEU A 196 13.52 7.92 -9.61
C LEU A 196 14.44 7.58 -8.43
N ILE A 197 14.76 6.30 -8.28
CA ILE A 197 15.79 5.84 -7.35
C ILE A 197 17.17 6.02 -7.98
N THR A 198 18.06 6.66 -7.24
CA THR A 198 19.42 6.99 -7.66
C THR A 198 20.49 6.38 -6.76
N PRO A 199 21.76 6.32 -7.21
CA PRO A 199 22.89 5.86 -6.41
C PRO A 199 23.17 6.74 -5.17
N PHE A 200 22.61 7.96 -5.11
CA PHE A 200 22.75 8.83 -3.94
C PHE A 200 21.82 8.42 -2.79
N GLN A 201 20.67 7.85 -3.11
CA GLN A 201 19.68 7.42 -2.13
C GLN A 201 19.94 5.99 -1.66
N VAL A 202 20.16 5.06 -2.60
CA VAL A 202 20.30 3.63 -2.31
C VAL A 202 21.67 3.15 -2.78
N LYS A 203 22.40 2.46 -1.89
CA LYS A 203 23.79 2.05 -2.16
C LYS A 203 23.92 0.60 -2.61
N ASN A 204 22.96 -0.26 -2.30
CA ASN A 204 23.02 -1.67 -2.68
C ASN A 204 21.69 -2.18 -3.26
N PHE A 205 21.78 -3.08 -4.23
CA PHE A 205 20.63 -3.73 -4.85
C PHE A 205 19.78 -4.54 -3.85
N SER A 206 20.40 -5.12 -2.82
CA SER A 206 19.69 -5.89 -1.78
C SER A 206 18.61 -5.06 -1.09
N THR A 207 18.83 -3.76 -0.92
CA THR A 207 17.88 -2.81 -0.33
C THR A 207 16.63 -2.70 -1.18
N ILE A 208 16.78 -2.51 -2.49
CA ILE A 208 15.67 -2.47 -3.45
C ILE A 208 14.86 -3.76 -3.38
N LYS A 209 15.56 -4.91 -3.37
CA LYS A 209 14.93 -6.23 -3.26
C LYS A 209 14.14 -6.38 -1.95
N THR A 210 14.73 -5.96 -0.84
CA THR A 210 14.12 -6.02 0.50
C THR A 210 12.80 -5.26 0.54
N TYR A 211 12.74 -4.05 -0.04
CA TYR A 211 11.52 -3.27 -0.07
C TYR A 211 10.48 -3.83 -1.04
N LEU A 212 10.86 -4.08 -2.30
CA LEU A 212 9.90 -4.41 -3.35
C LEU A 212 9.34 -5.84 -3.27
N GLU A 213 10.04 -6.74 -2.57
CA GLU A 213 9.58 -8.12 -2.34
C GLU A 213 9.05 -8.36 -0.93
N LYS A 214 8.90 -7.30 -0.12
CA LYS A 214 8.38 -7.43 1.25
C LYS A 214 6.92 -7.86 1.27
N GLU A 215 6.65 -8.99 1.93
CA GLU A 215 5.31 -9.57 2.03
C GLU A 215 4.54 -9.18 3.30
N LYS A 216 5.22 -8.69 4.33
CA LYS A 216 4.62 -8.32 5.62
C LYS A 216 5.14 -6.97 6.09
N TRP A 217 4.22 -6.11 6.54
CA TRP A 217 4.50 -4.75 6.95
C TRP A 217 3.96 -4.46 8.33
N ASP A 218 4.80 -3.86 9.17
CA ASP A 218 4.38 -3.24 10.43
C ASP A 218 4.16 -1.75 10.17
N ILE A 219 2.91 -1.31 10.26
CA ILE A 219 2.50 0.04 9.86
C ILE A 219 2.18 0.86 11.11
N PRO A 220 3.04 1.80 11.55
CA PRO A 220 2.65 2.74 12.60
C PRO A 220 1.55 3.66 12.08
N PHE A 221 0.48 3.84 12.86
CA PHE A 221 -0.58 4.78 12.54
C PHE A 221 -1.11 5.45 13.82
N TYR A 222 -0.99 6.77 13.91
CA TYR A 222 -1.30 7.50 15.15
C TYR A 222 -2.36 8.58 14.98
N ILE A 223 -3.27 8.69 15.94
CA ILE A 223 -4.31 9.72 15.97
C ILE A 223 -4.12 10.57 17.23
N THR A 224 -3.99 11.88 17.08
CA THR A 224 -3.72 12.79 18.21
C THR A 224 -4.41 14.12 18.06
N ASN A 225 -4.75 14.75 19.18
CA ASN A 225 -5.23 16.13 19.24
C ASN A 225 -4.12 17.16 19.50
N ALA A 226 -2.89 16.74 19.80
CA ALA A 226 -1.81 17.63 20.23
C ALA A 226 -0.95 18.11 19.05
N GLY A 227 -0.36 17.19 18.27
CA GLY A 227 0.51 17.55 17.16
C GLY A 227 1.46 16.43 16.73
N ARG A 228 2.33 16.74 15.76
CA ARG A 228 3.29 15.79 15.15
C ARG A 228 4.27 15.19 16.16
N ASP A 229 4.67 15.92 17.19
CA ASP A 229 5.67 15.44 18.15
C ASP A 229 5.20 14.19 18.91
N GLU A 230 3.91 14.06 19.20
CA GLU A 230 3.40 12.82 19.81
C GLU A 230 3.49 11.63 18.87
N PHE A 231 3.35 11.83 17.56
CA PHE A 231 3.55 10.76 16.60
C PHE A 231 5.01 10.28 16.61
N LEU A 232 5.97 11.20 16.72
CA LEU A 232 7.39 10.83 16.85
C LEU A 232 7.65 10.03 18.13
N ILE A 233 7.09 10.44 19.26
CA ILE A 233 7.16 9.67 20.52
C ILE A 233 6.50 8.29 20.35
N PHE A 234 5.38 8.21 19.63
CA PHE A 234 4.76 6.94 19.30
C PHE A 234 5.68 6.03 18.45
N LEU A 235 6.41 6.59 17.47
CA LEU A 235 7.39 5.85 16.67
C LEU A 235 8.56 5.30 17.51
N GLU A 236 8.90 5.94 18.63
CA GLU A 236 9.89 5.42 19.57
C GLU A 236 9.35 4.26 20.40
N THR A 237 8.04 4.24 20.68
CA THR A 237 7.41 3.27 21.60
C THR A 237 6.80 2.05 20.92
N TYR A 238 6.37 2.17 19.66
CA TYR A 238 5.80 1.01 18.96
C TYR A 238 6.86 -0.08 18.75
N LYS A 239 6.40 -1.33 18.79
CA LYS A 239 7.21 -2.56 18.80
C LYS A 239 7.34 -3.21 17.41
N GLY A 240 6.94 -2.51 16.35
CA GLY A 240 7.09 -3.00 14.97
C GLY A 240 8.49 -2.72 14.43
N GLU A 241 8.70 -3.09 13.16
CA GLU A 241 9.97 -2.90 12.46
C GLU A 241 10.30 -1.41 12.22
N LYS A 242 11.33 -0.91 12.93
CA LYS A 242 11.76 0.51 12.85
C LYS A 242 12.71 0.82 11.71
N ILE A 243 13.51 -0.15 11.30
CA ILE A 243 14.52 -0.04 10.24
C ILE A 243 14.34 -1.22 9.30
N ILE A 244 14.27 -0.95 7.99
CA ILE A 244 14.25 -1.97 6.94
C ILE A 244 15.48 -1.72 6.06
N ALA A 245 16.32 -2.74 5.92
CA ALA A 245 17.65 -2.60 5.30
C ALA A 245 18.43 -1.45 5.97
N GLU A 246 18.72 -0.35 5.27
CA GLU A 246 19.41 0.82 5.82
C GLU A 246 18.53 2.03 6.18
N PHE A 247 17.21 1.98 5.98
CA PHE A 247 16.35 3.14 6.21
C PHE A 247 15.43 2.98 7.41
N GLU A 248 15.17 4.10 8.11
CA GLU A 248 13.97 4.22 8.92
C GLU A 248 12.73 3.86 8.08
N VAL A 249 11.82 3.09 8.68
CA VAL A 249 10.69 2.47 7.97
C VAL A 249 9.91 3.45 7.09
N LEU A 250 9.58 4.64 7.61
CA LEU A 250 8.78 5.63 6.87
C LEU A 250 9.55 6.27 5.72
N LYS A 251 10.85 6.56 5.90
CA LYS A 251 11.71 7.12 4.84
C LYS A 251 11.82 6.17 3.67
N GLY A 252 11.99 4.87 3.94
CA GLY A 252 12.04 3.88 2.88
C GLY A 252 10.67 3.64 2.23
N ILE A 253 9.58 3.65 3.00
CA ILE A 253 8.23 3.57 2.43
C ILE A 253 7.94 4.78 1.51
N GLU A 254 8.33 5.99 1.91
CA GLU A 254 8.22 7.18 1.06
C GLU A 254 9.04 7.02 -0.23
N LEU A 255 10.28 6.58 -0.10
CA LEU A 255 11.20 6.39 -1.23
C LEU A 255 10.67 5.36 -2.24
N PHE A 256 10.25 4.18 -1.77
CA PHE A 256 9.84 3.06 -2.64
C PHE A 256 8.36 3.07 -3.01
N TYR A 257 7.47 3.61 -2.19
CA TYR A 257 6.02 3.58 -2.40
C TYR A 257 5.32 4.95 -2.45
N GLY A 258 6.02 6.05 -2.18
CA GLY A 258 5.50 7.40 -2.36
C GLY A 258 4.49 7.82 -1.29
N LEU A 259 4.45 7.11 -0.16
CA LEU A 259 3.61 7.46 0.98
C LEU A 259 4.45 8.33 1.92
N SER A 260 4.13 9.62 1.99
CA SER A 260 4.80 10.54 2.91
C SER A 260 4.49 10.20 4.36
N GLU A 261 5.33 10.69 5.28
CA GLU A 261 5.16 10.53 6.73
C GLU A 261 3.75 10.95 7.20
N GLU A 262 3.23 12.04 6.64
CA GLU A 262 1.89 12.55 6.99
C GLU A 262 0.80 11.50 6.80
N THR A 263 0.97 10.54 5.89
CA THR A 263 0.03 9.44 5.63
C THR A 263 -0.25 8.60 6.90
N PHE A 264 0.71 8.54 7.80
CA PHE A 264 0.72 7.63 8.95
C PHE A 264 0.24 8.27 10.25
N TYR A 265 -0.25 9.52 10.22
CA TYR A 265 -0.89 10.10 11.38
C TYR A 265 -2.02 11.07 11.03
N ILE A 266 -2.85 11.35 12.03
CA ILE A 266 -3.93 12.34 11.94
C ILE A 266 -3.88 13.25 13.16
N ILE A 267 -3.77 14.55 12.89
CA ILE A 267 -3.95 15.59 13.90
C ILE A 267 -5.42 16.02 13.85
N THR A 268 -6.16 15.75 14.92
CA THR A 268 -7.60 16.04 14.99
C THR A 268 -7.90 17.48 15.37
N GLY A 269 -6.99 18.13 16.10
CA GLY A 269 -7.29 19.36 16.83
C GLY A 269 -8.42 19.15 17.84
N GLN A 270 -9.15 20.23 18.14
CA GLN A 270 -10.37 20.18 18.94
C GLN A 270 -11.58 19.80 18.07
N LEU A 271 -12.34 18.80 18.49
CA LEU A 271 -13.52 18.31 17.76
C LEU A 271 -14.79 18.98 18.28
N THR A 272 -15.12 20.15 17.72
CA THR A 272 -16.18 21.02 18.24
C THR A 272 -17.49 20.95 17.45
N SER A 273 -17.39 20.67 16.16
CA SER A 273 -18.51 20.62 15.21
C SER A 273 -18.63 19.23 14.61
N LYS A 274 -19.83 18.85 14.12
CA LYS A 274 -20.04 17.54 13.46
C LYS A 274 -19.08 17.36 12.27
N GLU A 275 -18.84 18.43 11.52
CA GLU A 275 -17.95 18.50 10.37
C GLU A 275 -16.50 18.16 10.74
N ASP A 276 -16.02 18.55 11.93
CA ASP A 276 -14.68 18.16 12.41
C ASP A 276 -14.56 16.65 12.59
N TRP A 277 -15.58 16.01 13.18
CA TRP A 277 -15.60 14.56 13.38
C TRP A 277 -15.67 13.81 12.06
N GLU A 278 -16.52 14.28 11.15
CA GLU A 278 -16.69 13.72 9.81
C GLU A 278 -15.38 13.78 9.00
N ARG A 279 -14.72 14.94 8.99
CA ARG A 279 -13.42 15.14 8.31
C ARG A 279 -12.34 14.18 8.82
N VAL A 280 -12.27 13.95 10.13
CA VAL A 280 -11.30 13.01 10.71
C VAL A 280 -11.58 11.58 10.28
N CYS A 281 -12.86 11.18 10.26
CA CYS A 281 -13.29 9.86 9.82
C CYS A 281 -12.96 9.61 8.33
N GLU A 282 -13.24 10.59 7.47
CA GLU A 282 -12.87 10.53 6.05
C GLU A 282 -11.35 10.46 5.85
N SER A 283 -10.60 11.29 6.57
CA SER A 283 -9.13 11.30 6.51
C SER A 283 -8.54 9.96 6.93
N PHE A 284 -9.05 9.38 8.01
CA PHE A 284 -8.66 8.05 8.48
C PHE A 284 -8.87 6.98 7.43
N TYR A 285 -10.09 6.91 6.88
CA TYR A 285 -10.39 5.90 5.88
C TYR A 285 -9.57 6.07 4.60
N LYS A 286 -9.40 7.31 4.12
CA LYS A 286 -8.60 7.63 2.93
C LYS A 286 -7.15 7.20 3.10
N ARG A 287 -6.52 7.51 4.24
CA ARG A 287 -5.12 7.16 4.53
C ARG A 287 -4.91 5.66 4.64
N LEU A 288 -5.82 4.93 5.30
CA LEU A 288 -5.77 3.47 5.33
C LEU A 288 -5.86 2.86 3.93
N TYR A 289 -6.75 3.39 3.09
CA TYR A 289 -6.92 2.89 1.72
C TYR A 289 -5.70 3.20 0.85
N GLN A 290 -5.10 4.38 1.00
CA GLN A 290 -3.83 4.73 0.35
C GLN A 290 -2.71 3.77 0.73
N ILE A 291 -2.54 3.48 2.03
CA ILE A 291 -1.54 2.50 2.51
C ILE A 291 -1.83 1.11 1.92
N LYS A 292 -3.08 0.67 1.99
CA LYS A 292 -3.51 -0.66 1.52
C LYS A 292 -3.24 -0.88 0.04
N ASN A 293 -3.49 0.13 -0.79
CA ASN A 293 -3.34 0.03 -2.24
C ASN A 293 -1.89 0.18 -2.69
N ARG A 294 -1.10 0.99 -1.98
CA ARG A 294 0.29 1.26 -2.36
C ARG A 294 1.25 0.18 -1.88
N LEU A 295 1.09 -0.33 -0.66
CA LEU A 295 1.97 -1.38 -0.13
C LEU A 295 1.49 -2.78 -0.55
N PRO A 296 2.39 -3.70 -0.96
CA PRO A 296 2.05 -5.10 -1.23
C PRO A 296 1.93 -5.91 0.07
N GLY A 297 1.43 -7.15 -0.02
CA GLY A 297 1.45 -8.10 1.09
C GLY A 297 0.44 -7.83 2.22
N ILE A 298 0.71 -8.37 3.40
CA ILE A 298 -0.11 -8.26 4.62
C ILE A 298 0.39 -7.07 5.45
N LYS A 299 -0.53 -6.31 6.06
CA LYS A 299 -0.19 -5.18 6.93
C LYS A 299 -0.72 -5.42 8.33
N THR A 300 0.16 -5.31 9.32
CA THR A 300 -0.20 -5.22 10.73
C THR A 300 -0.17 -3.75 11.13
N TYR A 301 -1.33 -3.18 11.44
CA TYR A 301 -1.43 -1.78 11.83
C TYR A 301 -1.12 -1.62 13.32
N HIS A 302 -0.07 -0.87 13.64
CA HIS A 302 0.28 -0.44 14.98
C HIS A 302 -0.45 0.88 15.27
N LEU A 303 -1.62 0.77 15.89
CA LEU A 303 -2.54 1.88 16.14
C LEU A 303 -2.28 2.50 17.51
N GLY A 304 -2.10 3.81 17.58
CA GLY A 304 -2.14 4.56 18.83
C GLY A 304 -3.11 5.74 18.72
N MET A 305 -3.75 6.10 19.83
CA MET A 305 -4.74 7.17 19.83
C MET A 305 -4.77 7.97 21.13
N ARG A 306 -4.58 9.28 21.02
CA ARG A 306 -4.93 10.29 22.01
C ARG A 306 -6.13 11.09 21.48
N GLY A 307 -7.33 10.70 21.90
CA GLY A 307 -8.55 11.33 21.42
C GLY A 307 -9.80 10.86 22.15
N ALA A 308 -10.96 11.31 21.68
CA ALA A 308 -12.25 10.95 22.27
C ALA A 308 -12.59 9.47 22.05
N VAL A 309 -13.22 8.86 23.06
CA VAL A 309 -13.65 7.44 23.01
C VAL A 309 -14.67 7.20 21.90
N ALA A 310 -15.60 8.15 21.71
CA ALA A 310 -16.56 8.15 20.62
C ALA A 310 -15.88 8.10 19.23
N LEU A 311 -14.75 8.79 19.08
CA LEU A 311 -13.98 8.76 17.83
C LEU A 311 -13.32 7.39 17.68
N GLY A 312 -12.73 6.84 18.74
CA GLY A 312 -12.17 5.49 18.72
C GLY A 312 -13.17 4.45 18.23
N PHE A 313 -14.41 4.49 18.72
CA PHE A 313 -15.49 3.63 18.24
C PHE A 313 -15.78 3.82 16.75
N ALA A 314 -15.97 5.07 16.29
CA ALA A 314 -16.21 5.38 14.89
C ALA A 314 -15.07 4.92 13.96
N LEU A 315 -13.81 5.14 14.36
CA LEU A 315 -12.65 4.66 13.60
C LEU A 315 -12.61 3.13 13.56
N GLY A 316 -13.00 2.47 14.65
CA GLY A 316 -13.21 1.01 14.68
C GLY A 316 -14.23 0.55 13.65
N VAL A 317 -15.39 1.23 13.59
CA VAL A 317 -16.43 0.97 12.57
C VAL A 317 -15.88 1.13 11.14
N LEU A 318 -14.94 2.04 10.92
CA LEU A 318 -14.28 2.26 9.62
C LEU A 318 -13.09 1.32 9.35
N PHE A 319 -12.55 0.66 10.37
CA PHE A 319 -11.35 -0.18 10.24
C PHE A 319 -11.65 -1.58 9.68
N SER A 320 -10.75 -2.10 8.84
CA SER A 320 -10.91 -3.41 8.20
C SER A 320 -10.98 -4.55 9.21
N HIS A 321 -11.89 -5.51 9.01
CA HIS A 321 -11.96 -6.72 9.83
C HIS A 321 -11.03 -7.84 9.32
N PHE A 322 -10.21 -7.55 8.31
CA PHE A 322 -9.25 -8.50 7.73
C PHE A 322 -7.80 -8.18 8.08
N ASP A 323 -7.51 -6.93 8.41
CA ASP A 323 -6.14 -6.48 8.60
C ASP A 323 -5.77 -6.61 10.09
N PRO A 324 -4.71 -7.37 10.44
CA PRO A 324 -4.25 -7.48 11.82
C PRO A 324 -3.85 -6.10 12.38
N PHE A 325 -3.96 -5.93 13.69
CA PHE A 325 -3.53 -4.70 14.34
C PHE A 325 -3.01 -4.93 15.75
N VAL A 326 -2.23 -3.97 16.22
CA VAL A 326 -1.80 -3.84 17.62
C VAL A 326 -2.26 -2.47 18.10
N PHE A 327 -3.15 -2.43 19.09
CA PHE A 327 -3.60 -1.17 19.66
C PHE A 327 -2.74 -0.82 20.88
N TYR A 328 -2.08 0.33 20.86
CA TYR A 328 -1.22 0.81 21.94
C TYR A 328 -2.04 1.67 22.89
N HIS A 329 -2.36 1.12 24.05
CA HIS A 329 -3.11 1.82 25.09
C HIS A 329 -2.17 2.47 26.10
N TYR A 330 -2.22 3.79 26.25
CA TYR A 330 -1.43 4.49 27.26
C TYR A 330 -2.12 4.41 28.63
N GLN A 331 -1.46 3.79 29.61
CA GLN A 331 -1.96 3.69 30.98
C GLN A 331 -0.79 3.59 31.96
N THR A 332 -0.97 4.18 33.15
CA THR A 332 -0.08 3.96 34.29
C THR A 332 -0.40 2.62 34.93
N VAL A 333 0.57 1.69 34.87
CA VAL A 333 0.50 0.40 35.54
C VAL A 333 1.70 0.32 36.48
N GLU A 334 1.46 0.01 37.75
CA GLU A 334 2.51 -0.08 38.78
C GLU A 334 3.38 1.19 38.89
N GLY A 335 2.75 2.37 38.75
CA GLY A 335 3.44 3.66 38.82
C GLY A 335 4.19 4.06 37.54
N VAL A 336 4.22 3.23 36.50
CA VAL A 336 4.91 3.51 35.24
C VAL A 336 3.90 3.80 34.14
N ALA A 337 3.87 5.05 33.66
CA ALA A 337 3.02 5.47 32.56
C ALA A 337 3.66 5.10 31.21
N LYS A 338 3.07 4.14 30.50
CA LYS A 338 3.58 3.65 29.22
C LYS A 338 2.47 3.15 28.30
N TYR A 339 2.81 2.95 27.03
CA TYR A 339 1.95 2.23 26.10
C TYR A 339 2.00 0.73 26.35
N HIS A 340 0.82 0.12 26.42
CA HIS A 340 0.61 -1.32 26.54
C HIS A 340 0.01 -1.83 25.22
N PRO A 341 0.72 -2.71 24.49
CA PRO A 341 0.23 -3.22 23.21
C PRO A 341 -0.83 -4.30 23.39
N ILE A 342 -1.93 -4.16 22.65
CA ILE A 342 -3.03 -5.13 22.58
C ILE A 342 -3.02 -5.74 21.18
N TYR A 343 -2.51 -6.96 21.07
CA TYR A 343 -2.33 -7.65 19.78
C TYR A 343 -3.64 -8.28 19.31
N VAL A 344 -4.09 -8.00 18.10
CA VAL A 344 -5.26 -8.62 17.46
C VAL A 344 -4.86 -9.12 16.07
N GLU A 345 -4.39 -10.36 16.03
CA GLU A 345 -3.90 -11.01 14.79
C GLU A 345 -5.05 -11.38 13.85
N GLU A 346 -6.19 -11.80 14.40
CA GLU A 346 -7.40 -12.11 13.63
C GLU A 346 -8.55 -11.23 14.10
N PRO A 347 -8.84 -10.09 13.44
CA PRO A 347 -9.91 -9.19 13.88
C PRO A 347 -11.30 -9.83 13.88
N ARG A 348 -11.50 -10.91 13.11
CA ARG A 348 -12.74 -11.71 13.13
C ARG A 348 -13.04 -12.33 14.50
N PHE A 349 -12.01 -12.59 15.31
CA PHE A 349 -12.15 -13.04 16.70
C PHE A 349 -13.12 -12.16 17.50
N LEU A 350 -13.11 -10.85 17.28
CA LEU A 350 -13.96 -9.89 17.99
C LEU A 350 -15.45 -10.02 17.64
N LYS A 351 -15.79 -10.72 16.54
CA LYS A 351 -17.17 -10.92 16.06
C LYS A 351 -17.75 -12.29 16.43
N GLU A 352 -16.96 -13.15 17.05
CA GLU A 352 -17.39 -14.48 17.46
C GLU A 352 -18.45 -14.42 18.56
N ARG A 353 -19.53 -15.19 18.40
CA ARG A 353 -20.60 -15.28 19.40
C ARG A 353 -20.16 -16.15 20.56
N GLN A 354 -20.46 -15.71 21.76
CA GLN A 354 -20.24 -16.42 23.02
C GLN A 354 -21.57 -16.72 23.69
N LYS A 355 -21.61 -17.85 24.42
CA LYS A 355 -22.77 -18.27 25.21
C LYS A 355 -22.67 -17.85 26.67
N GLU A 356 -21.44 -17.72 27.17
CA GLU A 356 -21.11 -17.35 28.53
C GLU A 356 -20.25 -16.10 28.51
N TYR A 357 -20.48 -15.21 29.48
CA TYR A 357 -19.79 -13.94 29.63
C TYR A 357 -19.05 -13.96 30.96
N ARG A 358 -17.72 -13.83 30.93
CA ARG A 358 -16.86 -13.94 32.12
C ARG A 358 -16.47 -12.58 32.67
N TYR A 359 -16.38 -11.57 31.82
CA TYR A 359 -15.91 -10.25 32.18
C TYR A 359 -17.01 -9.20 32.14
N LEU A 360 -18.14 -9.53 31.51
CA LEU A 360 -19.25 -8.63 31.28
C LEU A 360 -20.47 -8.96 32.16
N GLU A 361 -21.04 -7.92 32.78
CA GLU A 361 -22.33 -7.95 33.46
C GLU A 361 -23.34 -7.11 32.66
N PRO A 362 -23.98 -7.69 31.64
CA PRO A 362 -24.90 -6.94 30.79
C PRO A 362 -26.25 -6.74 31.48
N LYS A 363 -26.78 -5.52 31.43
CA LYS A 363 -28.13 -5.16 31.89
C LYS A 363 -28.96 -4.72 30.69
N PHE A 364 -30.04 -5.44 30.40
CA PHE A 364 -30.91 -5.16 29.26
C PHE A 364 -32.35 -4.91 29.70
N GLU A 365 -32.91 -3.77 29.29
CA GLU A 365 -34.27 -3.34 29.55
C GLU A 365 -35.00 -3.10 28.21
N LYS A 366 -35.88 -4.02 27.79
CA LYS A 366 -36.67 -3.86 26.55
C LYS A 366 -37.89 -2.97 26.78
N GLN A 367 -37.99 -1.89 26.00
CA GLN A 367 -39.16 -1.00 25.99
C GLN A 367 -39.55 -0.68 24.53
N GLY A 368 -38.99 0.38 23.94
CA GLY A 368 -39.32 0.87 22.60
C GLY A 368 -38.45 0.31 21.46
N GLU A 369 -38.52 0.97 20.31
CA GLU A 369 -37.88 0.55 19.05
C GLU A 369 -36.45 1.10 18.88
N ASP A 370 -36.01 2.02 19.72
CA ASP A 370 -34.64 2.54 19.75
C ASP A 370 -33.83 1.83 20.84
N LEU A 371 -32.59 1.47 20.54
CA LEU A 371 -31.66 0.84 21.50
C LEU A 371 -30.56 1.82 21.90
N VAL A 372 -30.53 2.18 23.17
CA VAL A 372 -29.45 2.94 23.78
C VAL A 372 -28.44 1.96 24.37
N ILE A 373 -27.20 2.01 23.87
CA ILE A 373 -26.09 1.16 24.30
C ILE A 373 -25.09 2.02 25.07
N VAL A 374 -24.78 1.62 26.30
CA VAL A 374 -23.82 2.29 27.17
C VAL A 374 -22.68 1.34 27.47
N LEU A 375 -21.46 1.66 27.01
CA LEU A 375 -20.24 0.95 27.39
C LEU A 375 -19.68 1.58 28.67
N ASN A 376 -19.85 0.94 29.81
CA ASN A 376 -19.54 1.47 31.14
C ASN A 376 -18.47 0.64 31.86
N PHE A 377 -17.22 0.84 31.46
CA PHE A 377 -16.05 0.10 31.92
C PHE A 377 -15.05 0.96 32.73
N SER A 378 -15.25 2.27 32.77
CA SER A 378 -14.42 3.22 33.52
C SER A 378 -15.06 3.56 34.89
N HIS A 379 -14.35 4.33 35.73
CA HIS A 379 -14.84 4.77 37.05
C HIS A 379 -16.05 5.71 36.98
N HIS A 380 -16.22 6.45 35.88
CA HIS A 380 -17.33 7.38 35.74
C HIS A 380 -18.61 6.60 35.40
N GLU A 381 -19.72 6.90 36.09
CA GLU A 381 -21.03 6.25 35.91
C GLU A 381 -21.95 7.11 35.02
N PRO A 382 -22.02 6.87 33.70
CA PRO A 382 -22.77 7.72 32.78
C PRO A 382 -24.27 7.40 32.76
N THR A 383 -24.71 6.28 33.34
CA THR A 383 -26.02 5.68 33.08
C THR A 383 -27.18 6.62 33.38
N ALA A 384 -27.19 7.26 34.55
CA ALA A 384 -28.27 8.18 34.93
C ALA A 384 -28.33 9.41 34.01
N ASP A 385 -27.17 9.99 33.69
CA ASP A 385 -27.07 11.16 32.81
C ASP A 385 -27.49 10.82 31.38
N VAL A 386 -27.11 9.64 30.88
CA VAL A 386 -27.54 9.13 29.58
C VAL A 386 -29.06 8.94 29.57
N LYS A 387 -29.62 8.25 30.57
CA LYS A 387 -31.09 8.05 30.69
C LYS A 387 -31.83 9.39 30.69
N LYS A 388 -31.35 10.39 31.44
CA LYS A 388 -31.92 11.74 31.48
C LYS A 388 -31.80 12.46 30.13
N TYR A 389 -30.65 12.37 29.48
CA TYR A 389 -30.41 13.00 28.18
C TYR A 389 -31.30 12.42 27.09
N VAL A 390 -31.34 11.10 26.93
CA VAL A 390 -32.11 10.44 25.86
C VAL A 390 -33.62 10.62 26.04
N ALA A 391 -34.12 10.72 27.27
CA ALA A 391 -35.54 11.00 27.55
C ALA A 391 -36.03 12.34 26.98
N SER A 392 -35.12 13.26 26.63
CA SER A 392 -35.46 14.55 26.02
C SER A 392 -35.80 14.48 24.52
N PHE A 393 -35.43 13.40 23.82
CA PHE A 393 -35.65 13.26 22.38
C PHE A 393 -36.06 11.86 21.90
N LEU A 394 -35.91 10.81 22.71
CA LEU A 394 -36.39 9.45 22.41
C LEU A 394 -37.60 9.09 23.27
N LYS A 395 -38.58 8.42 22.67
CA LYS A 395 -39.80 7.97 23.35
C LYS A 395 -39.62 6.53 23.84
N ASN A 396 -39.52 6.34 25.15
CA ASN A 396 -39.40 5.03 25.83
C ASN A 396 -38.32 4.11 25.21
N PRO A 397 -37.05 4.56 25.06
CA PRO A 397 -36.01 3.74 24.46
C PRO A 397 -35.70 2.49 25.29
N SER A 398 -35.24 1.43 24.62
CA SER A 398 -34.67 0.26 25.30
C SER A 398 -33.23 0.55 25.71
N PHE A 399 -32.76 0.01 26.82
CA PHE A 399 -31.40 0.22 27.32
C PHE A 399 -30.61 -1.08 27.37
N LEU A 400 -29.40 -1.03 26.85
CA LEU A 400 -28.36 -2.04 27.06
C LEU A 400 -27.17 -1.37 27.74
N ILE A 401 -26.92 -1.72 28.98
CA ILE A 401 -25.78 -1.23 29.76
C ILE A 401 -24.80 -2.39 29.89
N LEU A 402 -23.59 -2.17 29.37
CA LEU A 402 -22.51 -3.14 29.39
C LEU A 402 -21.50 -2.70 30.45
N GLU A 403 -21.34 -3.51 31.50
CA GLU A 403 -20.52 -3.21 32.67
C GLU A 403 -19.54 -4.36 32.95
N THR A 404 -18.49 -4.10 33.73
CA THR A 404 -17.56 -5.12 34.23
C THR A 404 -17.48 -5.02 35.74
N GLU A 405 -17.28 -6.12 36.48
CA GLU A 405 -17.05 -6.06 37.94
C GLU A 405 -15.82 -5.19 38.31
N HIS A 406 -14.82 -5.13 37.44
CA HIS A 406 -13.58 -4.37 37.63
C HIS A 406 -13.62 -2.94 37.07
N LYS A 407 -14.76 -2.24 37.15
CA LYS A 407 -14.90 -0.87 36.62
C LYS A 407 -13.73 0.02 37.06
N GLY A 408 -13.12 0.69 36.09
CA GLY A 408 -12.05 1.64 36.34
C GLY A 408 -10.66 1.04 36.58
N ASN A 409 -10.55 -0.26 36.85
CA ASN A 409 -9.28 -0.96 37.01
C ASN A 409 -9.22 -2.25 36.17
N LEU A 410 -9.79 -2.21 34.97
CA LEU A 410 -9.78 -3.34 34.04
C LEU A 410 -8.34 -3.60 33.56
N PRO A 411 -7.80 -4.83 33.72
CA PRO A 411 -6.47 -5.16 33.22
C PRO A 411 -6.40 -5.13 31.69
N VAL A 412 -5.32 -4.57 31.14
CA VAL A 412 -5.16 -4.36 29.69
C VAL A 412 -5.21 -5.66 28.89
N ASP A 413 -4.71 -6.77 29.45
CA ASP A 413 -4.74 -8.10 28.82
C ASP A 413 -6.17 -8.63 28.63
N LYS A 414 -7.17 -8.08 29.34
CA LYS A 414 -8.59 -8.45 29.21
C LYS A 414 -9.36 -7.63 28.19
N PHE A 415 -8.80 -6.55 27.66
CA PHE A 415 -9.53 -5.63 26.79
C PHE A 415 -10.12 -6.31 25.54
N ARG A 416 -9.40 -7.28 24.96
CA ARG A 416 -9.88 -8.05 23.79
C ARG A 416 -11.11 -8.89 24.11
N GLU A 417 -11.07 -9.58 25.25
CA GLU A 417 -12.18 -10.43 25.70
C GLU A 417 -13.39 -9.58 26.05
N VAL A 418 -13.22 -8.47 26.78
CA VAL A 418 -14.31 -7.53 27.09
C VAL A 418 -14.95 -6.96 25.82
N ALA A 419 -14.15 -6.59 24.82
CA ALA A 419 -14.67 -6.10 23.55
C ALA A 419 -15.44 -7.19 22.78
N LYS A 420 -14.93 -8.43 22.78
CA LYS A 420 -15.59 -9.59 22.17
C LYS A 420 -16.92 -9.93 22.86
N GLU A 421 -16.92 -10.00 24.19
CA GLU A 421 -18.12 -10.26 24.98
C GLU A 421 -19.18 -9.18 24.74
N SER A 422 -18.76 -7.91 24.73
CA SER A 422 -19.63 -6.77 24.43
C SER A 422 -20.27 -6.90 23.05
N ALA A 423 -19.47 -7.15 22.02
CA ALA A 423 -19.95 -7.32 20.66
C ALA A 423 -20.88 -8.54 20.53
N SER A 424 -20.52 -9.66 21.16
CA SER A 424 -21.33 -10.87 21.21
C SER A 424 -22.70 -10.62 21.83
N PHE A 425 -22.77 -9.94 22.97
CA PHE A 425 -24.04 -9.63 23.65
C PHE A 425 -24.91 -8.69 22.80
N ILE A 426 -24.32 -7.65 22.20
CA ILE A 426 -25.05 -6.76 21.28
C ILE A 426 -25.65 -7.57 20.12
N GLN A 427 -24.90 -8.51 19.54
CA GLN A 427 -25.39 -9.37 18.46
C GLN A 427 -26.47 -10.36 18.90
N MET A 428 -26.41 -10.85 20.14
CA MET A 428 -27.47 -11.67 20.74
C MET A 428 -28.77 -10.88 20.83
N ILE A 429 -28.71 -9.66 21.39
CA ILE A 429 -29.87 -8.76 21.48
C ILE A 429 -30.45 -8.45 20.09
N ARG A 430 -29.60 -8.21 19.08
CA ARG A 430 -30.05 -7.99 17.69
C ARG A 430 -30.68 -9.21 17.02
N LYS A 431 -30.35 -10.42 17.49
CA LYS A 431 -30.96 -11.66 17.00
C LYS A 431 -32.37 -11.82 17.55
N GLU A 432 -32.59 -11.42 18.80
CA GLU A 432 -33.85 -11.58 19.53
C GLU A 432 -34.82 -10.40 19.32
N HIS A 433 -34.28 -9.21 19.05
CA HIS A 433 -35.04 -7.99 18.93
C HIS A 433 -34.62 -7.15 17.72
N SER A 434 -35.61 -6.62 17.00
CA SER A 434 -35.38 -5.65 15.93
C SER A 434 -35.50 -4.23 16.50
N PHE A 435 -34.49 -3.40 16.23
CA PHE A 435 -34.47 -1.98 16.61
C PHE A 435 -34.34 -1.11 15.36
N LYS A 436 -35.04 0.03 15.36
CA LYS A 436 -35.01 1.03 14.29
C LYS A 436 -33.70 1.83 14.30
N SER A 437 -33.19 2.17 15.49
CA SER A 437 -31.97 2.94 15.61
C SER A 437 -31.15 2.57 16.86
N TYR A 438 -29.84 2.85 16.79
CA TYR A 438 -28.86 2.49 17.81
C TYR A 438 -28.10 3.75 18.27
N HIS A 439 -28.07 3.97 19.58
CA HIS A 439 -27.48 5.16 20.18
C HIS A 439 -26.35 4.76 21.13
N PHE A 440 -25.10 5.09 20.79
CA PHE A 440 -23.94 4.66 21.57
C PHE A 440 -23.39 5.76 22.47
N PHE A 441 -23.17 5.41 23.75
CA PHE A 441 -22.57 6.24 24.79
C PHE A 441 -21.41 5.50 25.45
N PHE A 442 -20.39 6.23 25.88
CA PHE A 442 -19.11 5.64 26.28
C PHE A 442 -18.59 6.20 27.60
N SER A 443 -18.26 5.30 28.51
CA SER A 443 -17.40 5.48 29.67
C SER A 443 -16.43 4.29 29.70
N CYS A 444 -15.47 4.26 28.77
CA CYS A 444 -14.55 3.13 28.62
C CYS A 444 -13.21 3.54 27.98
N PRO A 445 -12.17 2.69 28.06
CA PRO A 445 -10.94 2.88 27.31
C PRO A 445 -11.16 2.95 25.79
N VAL A 446 -10.45 3.86 25.13
CA VAL A 446 -10.52 4.07 23.65
C VAL A 446 -10.28 2.76 22.88
N ALA A 447 -9.34 1.93 23.33
CA ALA A 447 -9.03 0.65 22.71
C ALA A 447 -10.24 -0.31 22.68
N ILE A 448 -11.00 -0.39 23.78
CA ILE A 448 -12.20 -1.23 23.85
C ILE A 448 -13.27 -0.67 22.90
N ALA A 449 -13.52 0.64 22.95
CA ALA A 449 -14.47 1.29 22.06
C ALA A 449 -14.15 1.03 20.58
N PHE A 450 -12.87 1.14 20.19
CA PHE A 450 -12.41 0.82 18.84
C PHE A 450 -12.71 -0.64 18.45
N MET A 451 -12.35 -1.59 19.30
CA MET A 451 -12.59 -3.01 19.03
C MET A 451 -14.09 -3.36 18.94
N VAL A 452 -14.92 -2.77 19.81
CA VAL A 452 -16.40 -2.93 19.74
C VAL A 452 -16.94 -2.30 18.45
N GLY A 453 -16.47 -1.12 18.05
CA GLY A 453 -16.85 -0.48 16.80
C GLY A 453 -16.53 -1.34 15.58
N LEU A 454 -15.33 -1.93 15.54
CA LEU A 454 -14.90 -2.86 14.49
C LEU A 454 -15.81 -4.09 14.42
N ALA A 455 -16.14 -4.67 15.57
CA ALA A 455 -17.00 -5.83 15.65
C ALA A 455 -18.45 -5.51 15.23
N PHE A 456 -18.95 -4.33 15.60
CA PHE A 456 -20.32 -3.90 15.35
C PHE A 456 -20.59 -3.55 13.87
N GLY A 457 -19.70 -2.79 13.23
CA GLY A 457 -19.83 -2.38 11.82
C GLY A 457 -20.82 -1.24 11.58
N HIS A 458 -21.24 -1.05 10.33
CA HIS A 458 -21.94 0.16 9.86
C HIS A 458 -23.38 -0.07 9.31
N TYR A 459 -23.89 -1.30 9.40
CA TYR A 459 -25.17 -1.73 8.82
C TYR A 459 -26.39 -1.44 9.72
N VAL A 460 -26.38 -0.32 10.43
CA VAL A 460 -27.51 0.14 11.26
C VAL A 460 -27.71 1.63 11.10
N ASP A 461 -28.86 2.14 11.53
CA ASP A 461 -29.14 3.56 11.68
C ASP A 461 -28.93 4.00 13.14
N GLY A 462 -28.68 5.29 13.36
CA GLY A 462 -28.53 5.87 14.69
C GLY A 462 -27.25 6.72 14.82
N PHE A 463 -26.84 6.95 16.06
CA PHE A 463 -25.87 8.00 16.41
C PHE A 463 -24.84 7.54 17.44
N ILE A 464 -23.65 8.14 17.33
CA ILE A 464 -22.55 8.03 18.27
C ILE A 464 -22.51 9.35 19.04
N TYR A 465 -22.51 9.28 20.37
CA TYR A 465 -22.53 10.45 21.24
C TYR A 465 -21.20 10.65 21.94
N ASN A 466 -20.82 11.91 22.11
CA ASN A 466 -19.68 12.31 22.92
C ASN A 466 -20.13 13.20 24.09
N TYR A 467 -19.53 13.00 25.25
CA TYR A 467 -19.74 13.90 26.39
C TYR A 467 -18.88 15.15 26.23
N GLN A 468 -19.51 16.32 26.13
CA GLN A 468 -18.82 17.61 26.04
C GLN A 468 -18.69 18.21 27.44
N LYS A 469 -17.47 18.19 28.00
CA LYS A 469 -17.21 18.66 29.37
C LYS A 469 -17.65 20.11 29.59
N GLU A 470 -17.37 20.99 28.63
CA GLU A 470 -17.68 22.42 28.71
C GLU A 470 -19.18 22.71 28.82
N LYS A 471 -20.01 21.89 28.16
CA LYS A 471 -21.47 22.03 28.14
C LYS A 471 -22.15 21.10 29.14
N THR A 472 -21.38 20.24 29.83
CA THR A 472 -21.85 19.17 30.71
C THR A 472 -22.98 18.35 30.10
N LEU A 473 -22.91 18.08 28.79
CA LEU A 473 -24.00 17.48 28.03
C LEU A 473 -23.45 16.50 26.97
N TYR A 474 -24.22 15.45 26.71
CA TYR A 474 -24.00 14.60 25.55
C TYR A 474 -24.43 15.29 24.26
N GLN A 475 -23.67 15.07 23.19
CA GLN A 475 -24.01 15.56 21.86
C GLN A 475 -23.84 14.45 20.83
N PRO A 476 -24.76 14.32 19.85
CA PRO A 476 -24.54 13.45 18.71
C PRO A 476 -23.39 14.04 17.90
N VAL A 477 -22.32 13.25 17.70
CA VAL A 477 -21.13 13.71 16.98
C VAL A 477 -20.98 13.05 15.61
N LEU A 478 -21.49 11.83 15.45
CA LEU A 478 -21.44 11.07 14.20
C LEU A 478 -22.71 10.23 14.05
N ASP A 479 -23.13 10.01 12.81
CA ASP A 479 -24.22 9.09 12.47
C ASP A 479 -23.72 7.90 11.66
N PHE A 480 -24.37 6.74 11.81
CA PHE A 480 -23.96 5.53 11.09
C PHE A 480 -24.20 5.59 9.58
N LYS A 481 -25.13 6.45 9.10
CA LYS A 481 -25.37 6.62 7.66
C LYS A 481 -24.16 7.27 7.00
N PHE A 482 -23.55 8.25 7.65
CA PHE A 482 -22.29 8.86 7.24
C PHE A 482 -21.14 7.85 7.21
N LEU A 483 -20.95 7.07 8.29
CA LEU A 483 -19.89 6.04 8.32
C LEU A 483 -20.09 4.97 7.24
N ARG A 484 -21.35 4.57 6.97
CA ARG A 484 -21.72 3.69 5.87
C ARG A 484 -21.36 4.30 4.52
N LYS A 485 -21.65 5.59 4.29
CA LYS A 485 -21.28 6.31 3.07
C LYS A 485 -19.76 6.31 2.83
N ILE A 486 -18.94 6.45 3.87
CA ILE A 486 -17.47 6.34 3.75
C ILE A 486 -17.07 4.93 3.30
N ARG A 487 -17.64 3.90 3.94
CA ARG A 487 -17.31 2.48 3.69
C ARG A 487 -17.72 2.00 2.30
N GLU A 488 -18.93 2.38 1.89
CA GLU A 488 -19.60 1.89 0.69
C GLU A 488 -19.41 2.82 -0.52
N GLY A 489 -19.13 4.10 -0.29
CA GLY A 489 -18.96 5.10 -1.33
C GLY A 489 -17.55 5.19 -1.91
N ASP A 490 -17.45 6.02 -2.96
CA ASP A 490 -16.22 6.34 -3.70
C ASP A 490 -15.31 7.35 -2.97
N VAL A 491 -15.09 7.18 -1.66
CA VAL A 491 -13.91 7.81 -0.98
C VAL A 491 -12.61 7.08 -1.38
N ARG A 492 -12.66 6.34 -2.51
CA ARG A 492 -11.62 5.50 -3.09
C ARG A 492 -10.79 6.22 -4.17
N ASN A 493 -11.14 7.47 -4.49
CA ASN A 493 -10.43 8.29 -5.48
C ASN A 493 -9.17 8.96 -4.91
#